data_AF-A0A8T4TS42-F1
#
_entry.id   AF-A0A8T4TS42-F1
#
_cell.length_a   1.000
_cell.length_b   1.000
_cell.length_c   1.000
_cell.angle_alpha   90.00
_cell.angle_beta   90.00
_cell.angle_gamma   90.00
#
_symmetry.space_group_name_H-M   'P 1'
#
loop_
_entity.id
_entity.type
_entity.pdbx_description
1 polymer ?
#
loop_
_entity_poly.entity_id
_entity_poly.type
_entity_poly.pdbx_seq_one_letter_code
_entity_poly.pdbx_strand_id
1 'polypeptide(L)'
;MKTSEMIGIVRLEDLPNDEIFVQLKPEFHKILEYKIRDYGIERFEKKIGSGRKIGHWLSDGSLIRFDVLIKTLEHLNLSYNGKIEYIRGREGAKIRNPKFTFDFTSCQGVRIVAGILGDGGIPTNRTNPYYTNSDINLVNGFIEDMKFVFGNLKIMKNYIHKKNTTTTTLHFPSLIQKIFLKIGLKKGKKIITNPSIPPFIFNLSKDRKYAFVSQFIDDEGSVNKIAKHISITAGTLKHYKHPNVLKDIQNILLSLKIDTSLYNTGNKPNFTGKDSFIWKIQINGQFQLKQLADNLNLRINKKRKDLKLLVESFKLRVFRRKEYLKTYLNLMKKIQEDKGYFTSLDISEGTGMAIGSCRNTLIRFKEKEFIICIKSPTSGNFHEYGKYILK
;
A
#
# COMPACT_ATOMS: atom_id res chain seq x y z
N MET A 1 -18.92 1.22 -23.33
CA MET A 1 -17.73 1.27 -22.44
C MET A 1 -17.64 -0.03 -21.68
N LYS A 2 -16.88 -1.00 -22.20
CA LYS A 2 -16.67 -2.31 -21.58
C LYS A 2 -15.20 -2.42 -21.14
N THR A 3 -15.00 -2.94 -19.94
CA THR A 3 -13.86 -3.78 -19.47
C THR A 3 -12.48 -3.20 -19.12
N SER A 4 -12.06 -1.97 -19.47
CA SER A 4 -10.69 -1.53 -19.07
C SER A 4 -10.56 -1.21 -17.56
N GLU A 5 -11.64 -0.78 -16.91
CA GLU A 5 -11.62 -0.37 -15.49
C GLU A 5 -11.35 -1.52 -14.50
N MET A 6 -11.35 -2.78 -14.95
CA MET A 6 -11.12 -3.96 -14.10
C MET A 6 -9.77 -4.65 -14.29
N ILE A 7 -8.89 -4.15 -15.17
CA ILE A 7 -7.69 -4.92 -15.57
C ILE A 7 -6.42 -4.39 -14.89
N GLY A 8 -6.45 -3.21 -14.28
CA GLY A 8 -5.24 -2.59 -13.69
C GLY A 8 -4.20 -2.19 -14.74
N ILE A 9 -4.58 -2.17 -16.01
CA ILE A 9 -3.76 -1.70 -17.13
C ILE A 9 -4.48 -0.50 -17.72
N VAL A 10 -3.80 0.63 -17.82
CA VAL A 10 -4.33 1.84 -18.46
C VAL A 10 -3.45 2.18 -19.65
N ARG A 11 -4.03 2.23 -20.84
CA ARG A 11 -3.37 2.71 -22.04
C ARG A 11 -3.51 4.23 -22.13
N LEU A 12 -2.62 4.88 -22.88
CA LEU A 12 -2.70 6.32 -23.08
C LEU A 12 -4.04 6.71 -23.72
N GLU A 13 -4.57 5.85 -24.59
CA GLU A 13 -5.82 5.94 -25.32
C GLU A 13 -7.07 5.77 -24.45
N ASP A 14 -6.93 5.21 -23.23
CA ASP A 14 -8.03 5.07 -22.26
C ASP A 14 -8.32 6.39 -21.51
N LEU A 15 -7.44 7.37 -21.67
CA LEU A 15 -7.53 8.67 -21.00
C LEU A 15 -8.30 9.68 -21.85
N PRO A 16 -8.77 10.81 -21.28
CA PRO A 16 -9.40 11.87 -22.06
C PRO A 16 -8.41 12.47 -23.06
N ASN A 17 -8.46 12.00 -24.31
CA ASN A 17 -7.50 12.30 -25.37
C ASN A 17 -7.46 13.80 -25.71
N ASP A 18 -8.54 14.53 -25.44
CA ASP A 18 -8.67 15.97 -25.62
C ASP A 18 -7.99 16.80 -24.50
N GLU A 19 -7.53 16.15 -23.44
CA GLU A 19 -6.84 16.79 -22.32
C GLU A 19 -5.36 16.41 -22.20
N ILE A 20 -4.87 15.55 -23.10
CA ILE A 20 -3.47 15.13 -23.18
C ILE A 20 -2.79 15.89 -24.30
N PHE A 21 -1.61 16.43 -23.98
CA PHE A 21 -0.75 17.11 -24.93
C PHE A 21 0.56 16.35 -25.04
N VAL A 22 1.01 16.19 -26.29
CA VAL A 22 2.14 15.37 -26.68
C VAL A 22 3.17 16.25 -27.38
N GLN A 23 4.43 16.09 -27.02
CA GLN A 23 5.54 16.55 -27.83
C GLN A 23 6.17 15.33 -28.53
N LEU A 24 6.31 15.43 -29.85
CA LEU A 24 6.97 14.41 -30.67
C LEU A 24 8.49 14.60 -30.63
N LYS A 25 9.23 13.51 -30.87
CA LYS A 25 10.67 13.60 -31.13
C LYS A 25 10.91 14.41 -32.41
N PRO A 26 11.98 15.25 -32.49
CA PRO A 26 12.22 16.15 -33.62
C PRO A 26 12.21 15.45 -34.98
N GLU A 27 12.85 14.29 -35.11
CA GLU A 27 12.90 13.54 -36.38
C GLU A 27 11.51 13.12 -36.88
N PHE A 28 10.64 12.68 -35.97
CA PHE A 28 9.30 12.24 -36.35
C PHE A 28 8.37 13.43 -36.60
N HIS A 29 8.56 14.52 -35.86
CA HIS A 29 7.85 15.77 -36.10
C HIS A 29 8.12 16.31 -37.52
N LYS A 30 9.39 16.30 -37.97
CA LYS A 30 9.76 16.68 -39.36
C LYS A 30 9.09 15.79 -40.42
N ILE A 31 9.02 14.48 -40.19
CA ILE A 31 8.33 13.55 -41.11
C ILE A 31 6.83 13.89 -41.19
N LEU A 32 6.20 14.16 -40.04
CA LEU A 32 4.79 14.52 -39.95
C LEU A 32 4.55 15.85 -40.68
N GLU A 33 5.40 16.84 -40.46
CA GLU A 33 5.32 18.15 -41.10
C GLU A 33 5.44 18.04 -42.62
N TYR A 34 6.44 17.32 -43.12
CA TYR A 34 6.62 17.09 -44.55
C TYR A 34 5.36 16.48 -45.18
N LYS A 35 4.84 15.40 -44.59
CA LYS A 35 3.63 14.72 -45.11
C LYS A 35 2.38 15.61 -45.10
N ILE A 36 2.19 16.41 -44.05
CA ILE A 36 1.05 17.33 -43.95
C ILE A 36 1.17 18.45 -44.98
N ARG A 37 2.38 18.99 -45.20
CA ARG A 37 2.63 20.05 -46.18
C ARG A 37 2.46 19.54 -47.62
N ASP A 38 2.97 18.34 -47.91
CA ASP A 38 2.83 17.67 -49.21
C ASP A 38 1.35 17.43 -49.58
N TYR A 39 0.54 17.02 -48.60
CA TYR A 39 -0.91 16.89 -48.79
C TYR A 39 -1.64 18.25 -48.96
N GLY A 40 -1.04 19.33 -48.47
CA GLY A 40 -1.63 20.66 -48.35
C GLY A 40 -2.39 20.85 -47.03
N ILE A 41 -1.93 21.80 -46.20
CA ILE A 41 -2.40 22.00 -44.81
C ILE A 41 -3.93 22.15 -44.74
N GLU A 42 -4.54 23.01 -45.54
CA GLU A 42 -6.01 23.24 -45.50
C GLU A 42 -6.81 22.01 -45.94
N ARG A 43 -6.32 21.28 -46.95
CA ARG A 43 -6.94 20.03 -47.42
C ARG A 43 -6.85 18.97 -46.33
N PHE A 44 -5.70 18.89 -45.66
CA PHE A 44 -5.46 17.96 -44.57
C PHE A 44 -6.37 18.27 -43.37
N GLU A 45 -6.47 19.53 -42.96
CA GLU A 45 -7.34 20.01 -41.88
C GLU A 45 -8.81 19.62 -42.10
N LYS A 46 -9.33 19.87 -43.31
CA LYS A 46 -10.68 19.46 -43.70
C LYS A 46 -10.84 17.94 -43.67
N LYS A 47 -9.84 17.20 -44.16
CA LYS A 47 -9.90 15.73 -44.25
C LYS A 47 -9.93 15.04 -42.88
N ILE A 48 -9.10 15.49 -41.92
CA ILE A 48 -9.05 14.86 -40.60
C ILE A 48 -10.18 15.30 -39.67
N GLY A 49 -10.90 16.38 -40.00
CA GLY A 49 -12.04 16.86 -39.21
C GLY A 49 -11.66 17.17 -37.76
N SER A 50 -10.52 17.83 -37.54
CA SER A 50 -10.02 18.13 -36.18
C SER A 50 -10.73 19.31 -35.52
N GLY A 51 -11.39 20.17 -36.31
CA GLY A 51 -11.98 21.43 -35.86
C GLY A 51 -10.95 22.44 -35.37
N ARG A 52 -9.66 22.26 -35.71
CA ARG A 52 -8.55 23.11 -35.25
C ARG A 52 -7.55 23.36 -36.37
N LYS A 53 -6.90 24.52 -36.31
CA LYS A 53 -5.78 24.86 -37.19
C LYS A 53 -4.55 24.04 -36.80
N ILE A 54 -4.17 23.11 -37.67
CA ILE A 54 -3.02 22.20 -37.57
C ILE A 54 -1.72 22.95 -37.85
N GLY A 55 -1.77 24.05 -38.61
CA GLY A 55 -0.58 24.83 -38.95
C GLY A 55 0.31 25.21 -37.75
N HIS A 56 -0.29 25.53 -36.60
CA HIS A 56 0.45 25.84 -35.37
C HIS A 56 1.21 24.65 -34.77
N TRP A 57 0.86 23.41 -35.12
CA TRP A 57 1.54 22.20 -34.68
C TRP A 57 2.73 21.82 -35.55
N LEU A 58 2.88 22.47 -36.70
CA LEU A 58 4.04 22.30 -37.57
C LEU A 58 5.23 23.11 -37.09
N SER A 59 5.05 24.03 -36.14
CA SER A 59 6.16 24.74 -35.51
C SER A 59 6.95 23.80 -34.59
N ASP A 60 8.28 23.92 -34.62
CA ASP A 60 9.19 23.18 -33.75
C ASP A 60 8.81 23.35 -32.27
N GLY A 61 8.77 22.23 -31.53
CA GLY A 61 8.46 22.21 -30.10
C GLY A 61 7.00 22.47 -29.74
N SER A 62 6.11 22.57 -30.73
CA SER A 62 4.67 22.69 -30.49
C SER A 62 4.09 21.43 -29.84
N LEU A 63 3.02 21.64 -29.06
CA LEU A 63 2.28 20.57 -28.40
C LEU A 63 1.07 20.18 -29.23
N ILE A 64 0.95 18.88 -29.51
CA ILE A 64 -0.17 18.30 -30.24
C ILE A 64 -1.13 17.68 -29.25
N ARG A 65 -2.44 17.98 -29.36
CA ARG A 65 -3.46 17.31 -28.56
C ARG A 65 -3.57 15.85 -29.02
N PHE A 66 -3.65 14.91 -28.07
CA PHE A 66 -3.47 13.50 -28.37
C PHE A 66 -4.55 12.93 -29.30
N ASP A 67 -5.81 13.31 -29.12
CA ASP A 67 -6.91 12.94 -30.03
C ASP A 67 -6.63 13.34 -31.49
N VAL A 68 -6.03 14.51 -31.71
CA VAL A 68 -5.72 14.95 -33.07
C VAL A 68 -4.48 14.26 -33.62
N LEU A 69 -3.49 14.01 -32.77
CA LEU A 69 -2.34 13.18 -33.15
C LEU A 69 -2.81 11.81 -33.65
N ILE A 70 -3.72 11.13 -32.94
CA ILE A 70 -4.26 9.82 -33.36
C ILE A 70 -4.90 9.91 -34.74
N LYS A 71 -5.85 10.84 -34.95
CA LYS A 71 -6.50 11.03 -36.27
C LYS A 71 -5.51 11.31 -37.40
N THR A 72 -4.49 12.12 -37.11
CA THR A 72 -3.44 12.49 -38.07
C THR A 72 -2.62 11.25 -38.46
N LEU A 73 -2.24 10.44 -37.48
CA LEU A 73 -1.43 9.23 -37.70
C LEU A 73 -2.23 8.13 -38.40
N GLU A 74 -3.49 7.95 -38.05
CA GLU A 74 -4.39 7.02 -38.75
C GLU A 74 -4.53 7.38 -40.22
N HIS A 75 -4.76 8.66 -40.53
CA HIS A 75 -4.88 9.13 -41.91
C HIS A 75 -3.58 8.96 -42.72
N LEU A 76 -2.43 9.16 -42.08
CA LEU A 76 -1.10 9.01 -42.72
C LEU A 76 -0.53 7.59 -42.67
N ASN A 77 -1.28 6.63 -42.10
CA ASN A 77 -0.85 5.26 -41.83
C ASN A 77 0.51 5.20 -41.09
N LEU A 78 0.63 5.94 -39.99
CA LEU A 78 1.82 6.04 -39.15
C LEU A 78 1.55 5.55 -37.72
N SER A 79 2.61 5.21 -36.98
CA SER A 79 2.55 4.86 -35.56
C SER A 79 3.37 5.82 -34.70
N TYR A 80 2.88 6.16 -33.50
CA TYR A 80 3.62 6.98 -32.53
C TYR A 80 4.54 6.19 -31.60
N ASN A 81 4.58 4.85 -31.71
CA ASN A 81 5.37 4.00 -30.81
C ASN A 81 6.86 4.38 -30.84
N GLY A 82 7.38 4.80 -29.69
CA GLY A 82 8.77 5.25 -29.53
C GLY A 82 9.06 6.63 -30.15
N LYS A 83 8.04 7.34 -30.65
CA LYS A 83 8.16 8.65 -31.32
C LYS A 83 7.74 9.84 -30.45
N ILE A 84 7.17 9.59 -29.27
CA ILE A 84 6.78 10.62 -28.31
C ILE A 84 7.95 10.94 -27.39
N GLU A 85 8.29 12.23 -27.27
CA GLU A 85 9.31 12.72 -26.33
C GLU A 85 8.76 12.84 -24.92
N TYR A 86 7.59 13.48 -24.77
CA TYR A 86 6.87 13.56 -23.50
C TYR A 86 5.37 13.78 -23.68
N ILE A 87 4.63 13.46 -22.62
CA ILE A 87 3.22 13.82 -22.45
C ILE A 87 3.02 14.73 -21.25
N ARG A 88 1.95 15.53 -21.27
CA ARG A 88 1.47 16.32 -20.12
C ARG A 88 -0.04 16.52 -20.21
N GLY A 89 -0.65 16.89 -19.09
CA GLY A 89 -1.98 17.49 -19.11
C GLY A 89 -1.94 18.92 -19.65
N ARG A 90 -3.11 19.57 -19.71
CA ARG A 90 -3.26 20.99 -20.09
C ARG A 90 -2.28 21.88 -19.31
N GLU A 91 -2.22 21.66 -18.01
CA GLU A 91 -1.29 22.30 -17.08
C GLU A 91 -0.53 21.24 -16.29
N GLY A 92 0.76 21.49 -16.05
CA GLY A 92 1.55 20.72 -15.11
C GLY A 92 2.84 20.12 -15.67
N ALA A 93 3.43 19.27 -14.85
CA ALA A 93 4.71 18.64 -15.11
C ALA A 93 4.64 17.61 -16.25
N LYS A 94 5.75 17.50 -16.99
CA LYS A 94 5.93 16.58 -18.12
C LYS A 94 6.28 15.18 -17.63
N ILE A 95 5.80 14.16 -18.36
CA ILE A 95 6.23 12.76 -18.26
C ILE A 95 7.07 12.47 -19.50
N ARG A 96 8.40 12.48 -19.34
CA ARG A 96 9.36 12.23 -20.42
C ARG A 96 9.51 10.73 -20.66
N ASN A 97 9.70 10.33 -21.92
CA ASN A 97 9.76 8.93 -22.34
C ASN A 97 8.63 8.09 -21.70
N PRO A 98 7.38 8.50 -21.89
CA PRO A 98 6.25 7.89 -21.19
C PRO A 98 6.12 6.43 -21.60
N LYS A 99 5.71 5.60 -20.65
CA LYS A 99 5.15 4.29 -20.99
C LYS A 99 3.76 4.51 -21.62
N PHE A 100 3.48 3.88 -22.75
CA PHE A 100 2.14 3.96 -23.38
C PHE A 100 1.14 3.01 -22.73
N THR A 101 1.63 2.10 -21.90
CA THR A 101 0.81 1.18 -21.09
C THR A 101 1.27 1.29 -19.65
N PHE A 102 0.41 1.85 -18.81
CA PHE A 102 0.62 1.99 -17.37
C PHE A 102 0.15 0.70 -16.69
N ASP A 103 1.10 -0.18 -16.36
CA ASP A 103 0.81 -1.50 -15.79
C ASP A 103 0.81 -1.47 -14.24
N PHE A 104 -0.39 -1.45 -13.65
CA PHE A 104 -0.60 -1.56 -12.21
C PHE A 104 -0.70 -3.01 -11.70
N THR A 105 -0.59 -4.01 -12.59
CA THR A 105 -0.53 -5.44 -12.23
C THR A 105 0.89 -5.92 -11.91
N SER A 106 1.90 -5.13 -12.30
CA SER A 106 3.31 -5.29 -11.90
C SER A 106 3.50 -5.06 -10.39
N CYS A 107 4.58 -5.62 -9.79
CA CYS A 107 4.91 -5.42 -8.36
C CYS A 107 5.03 -3.93 -8.00
N GLN A 108 5.60 -3.14 -8.89
CA GLN A 108 5.79 -1.70 -8.78
C GLN A 108 4.41 -1.01 -8.80
N GLY A 109 3.57 -1.39 -9.76
CA GLY A 109 2.18 -0.96 -9.88
C GLY A 109 1.35 -1.16 -8.62
N VAL A 110 1.30 -2.39 -8.11
CA VAL A 110 0.55 -2.71 -6.88
C VAL A 110 1.07 -1.91 -5.68
N ARG A 111 2.38 -1.70 -5.56
CA ARG A 111 2.94 -0.86 -4.49
C ARG A 111 2.55 0.61 -4.64
N ILE A 112 2.47 1.15 -5.85
CA ILE A 112 1.95 2.50 -6.06
C ILE A 112 0.51 2.59 -5.54
N VAL A 113 -0.36 1.64 -5.92
CA VAL A 113 -1.75 1.61 -5.46
C VAL A 113 -1.82 1.55 -3.93
N ALA A 114 -1.06 0.65 -3.32
CA ALA A 114 -0.97 0.52 -1.86
C ALA A 114 -0.49 1.83 -1.20
N GLY A 115 0.56 2.45 -1.71
CA GLY A 115 1.11 3.68 -1.15
C GLY A 115 0.18 4.87 -1.30
N ILE A 116 -0.57 4.97 -2.40
CA ILE A 116 -1.62 6.00 -2.54
C ILE A 116 -2.79 5.74 -1.59
N LEU A 117 -3.12 4.48 -1.27
CA LEU A 117 -4.17 4.12 -0.30
C LEU A 117 -3.70 4.18 1.17
N GLY A 118 -2.41 4.03 1.47
CA GLY A 118 -1.79 4.21 2.79
C GLY A 118 -1.47 5.68 3.07
N ASP A 119 -0.22 6.09 2.88
CA ASP A 119 0.22 7.45 3.19
C ASP A 119 -0.07 8.52 2.11
N GLY A 120 -0.40 8.11 0.88
CA GLY A 120 -0.67 9.05 -0.21
C GLY A 120 -2.09 9.59 -0.26
N GLY A 121 -2.44 10.24 -1.36
CA GLY A 121 -3.79 10.70 -1.57
C GLY A 121 -4.02 11.42 -2.89
N ILE A 122 -5.30 11.52 -3.25
CA ILE A 122 -5.78 12.28 -4.40
C ILE A 122 -6.67 13.41 -3.88
N PRO A 123 -6.19 14.65 -3.80
CA PRO A 123 -6.97 15.75 -3.26
C PRO A 123 -8.19 16.10 -4.14
N THR A 124 -9.26 16.60 -3.52
CA THR A 124 -10.46 17.10 -4.25
C THR A 124 -10.18 18.44 -4.93
N ASN A 125 -9.54 19.37 -4.22
CA ASN A 125 -9.37 20.76 -4.63
C ASN A 125 -8.01 21.04 -5.30
N ARG A 126 -7.17 20.02 -5.43
CA ARG A 126 -5.88 20.11 -6.13
C ARG A 126 -5.83 19.02 -7.19
N THR A 127 -5.12 19.30 -8.28
CA THR A 127 -5.00 18.36 -9.39
C THR A 127 -3.91 17.32 -9.17
N ASN A 128 -2.91 17.62 -8.34
CA ASN A 128 -1.72 16.79 -8.18
C ASN A 128 -1.91 15.75 -7.06
N PRO A 129 -1.85 14.44 -7.37
CA PRO A 129 -1.73 13.39 -6.36
C PRO A 129 -0.45 13.57 -5.55
N TYR A 130 -0.41 12.97 -4.36
CA TYR A 130 0.77 13.01 -3.51
C TYR A 130 1.03 11.69 -2.78
N TYR A 131 2.26 11.54 -2.32
CA TYR A 131 2.71 10.51 -1.39
C TYR A 131 3.57 11.18 -0.32
N THR A 132 3.49 10.77 0.95
CA THR A 132 4.26 11.39 2.03
C THR A 132 4.85 10.33 2.94
N ASN A 133 6.12 10.43 3.31
CA ASN A 133 6.70 9.53 4.30
C ASN A 133 7.96 10.15 4.92
N SER A 134 8.33 9.68 6.12
CA SER A 134 9.55 10.12 6.82
C SER A 134 10.77 9.22 6.55
N ASP A 135 10.57 7.98 6.12
CA ASP A 135 11.65 7.07 5.74
C ASP A 135 12.10 7.31 4.28
N ILE A 136 13.34 7.75 4.11
CA ILE A 136 13.89 8.10 2.79
C ILE A 136 14.00 6.90 1.85
N ASN A 137 14.18 5.68 2.36
CA ASN A 137 14.25 4.48 1.52
C ASN A 137 12.87 4.16 0.94
N LEU A 138 11.82 4.38 1.71
CA LEU A 138 10.45 4.21 1.23
C LEU A 138 10.09 5.26 0.18
N VAL A 139 10.46 6.53 0.42
CA VAL A 139 10.30 7.62 -0.54
C VAL A 139 11.03 7.34 -1.86
N ASN A 140 12.29 6.93 -1.80
CA ASN A 140 13.08 6.62 -2.99
C ASN A 140 12.53 5.38 -3.71
N GLY A 141 12.16 4.33 -2.98
CA GLY A 141 11.54 3.13 -3.54
C GLY A 141 10.21 3.44 -4.25
N PHE A 142 9.40 4.35 -3.69
CA PHE A 142 8.16 4.80 -4.33
C PHE A 142 8.43 5.62 -5.60
N ILE A 143 9.45 6.48 -5.62
CA ILE A 143 9.88 7.22 -6.83
C ILE A 143 10.27 6.25 -7.95
N GLU A 144 11.04 5.21 -7.63
CA GLU A 144 11.48 4.23 -8.62
C GLU A 144 10.31 3.38 -9.13
N ASP A 145 9.36 2.99 -8.27
CA ASP A 145 8.11 2.34 -8.71
C ASP A 145 7.34 3.25 -9.67
N MET A 146 7.17 4.53 -9.34
CA MET A 146 6.50 5.52 -10.19
C MET A 146 7.21 5.68 -11.54
N LYS A 147 8.54 5.77 -11.55
CA LYS A 147 9.31 5.86 -12.80
C LYS A 147 9.18 4.61 -13.66
N PHE A 148 9.12 3.43 -13.03
CA PHE A 148 8.94 2.17 -13.73
C PHE A 148 7.59 2.14 -14.48
N VAL A 149 6.50 2.54 -13.81
CA VAL A 149 5.15 2.50 -14.39
C VAL A 149 4.91 3.62 -15.40
N PHE A 150 5.37 4.84 -15.13
CA PHE A 150 5.02 6.01 -15.95
C PHE A 150 6.11 6.47 -16.91
N GLY A 151 7.38 6.13 -16.67
CA GLY A 151 8.53 6.72 -17.36
C GLY A 151 9.19 7.82 -16.53
N ASN A 152 9.95 8.71 -17.16
CA ASN A 152 10.70 9.74 -16.43
C ASN A 152 9.80 10.89 -15.98
N LEU A 153 9.52 10.96 -14.67
CA LEU A 153 8.63 11.93 -14.04
C LEU A 153 9.40 13.09 -13.43
N LYS A 154 8.97 14.33 -13.71
CA LYS A 154 9.36 15.47 -12.88
C LYS A 154 8.50 15.48 -11.61
N ILE A 155 9.08 15.00 -10.51
CA ILE A 155 8.44 14.92 -9.19
C ILE A 155 8.87 16.12 -8.35
N MET A 156 7.90 16.87 -7.82
CA MET A 156 8.18 17.97 -6.89
C MET A 156 8.26 17.40 -5.46
N LYS A 157 9.34 17.73 -4.74
CA LYS A 157 9.55 17.29 -3.35
C LYS A 157 9.39 18.49 -2.41
N ASN A 158 8.57 18.33 -1.38
CA ASN A 158 8.41 19.28 -0.30
C ASN A 158 8.86 18.61 1.00
N TYR A 159 9.67 19.31 1.80
CA TYR A 159 10.15 18.81 3.09
C TYR A 159 9.43 19.52 4.23
N ILE A 160 8.93 18.74 5.19
CA ILE A 160 8.28 19.24 6.40
C ILE A 160 9.14 18.81 7.59
N HIS A 161 9.80 19.77 8.22
CA HIS A 161 10.65 19.53 9.38
C HIS A 161 9.83 19.60 10.67
N LYS A 162 9.89 18.53 11.48
CA LYS A 162 9.40 18.48 12.86
C LYS A 162 10.57 18.20 13.79
N LYS A 163 10.40 18.47 15.09
CA LYS A 163 11.47 18.42 16.12
C LYS A 163 12.49 17.28 15.95
N ASN A 164 12.05 16.06 15.64
CA ASN A 164 12.92 14.88 15.50
C ASN A 164 12.75 14.13 14.16
N THR A 165 12.01 14.67 13.19
CA THR A 165 11.68 13.95 11.96
C THR A 165 11.48 14.90 10.79
N THR A 166 12.08 14.59 9.65
CA THR A 166 11.78 15.25 8.37
C THR A 166 10.83 14.35 7.58
N THR A 167 9.67 14.89 7.21
CA THR A 167 8.72 14.19 6.34
C THR A 167 8.87 14.73 4.91
N THR A 168 9.02 13.84 3.93
CA THR A 168 9.10 14.21 2.51
C THR A 168 7.75 13.98 1.86
N THR A 169 7.19 15.01 1.23
CA THR A 169 5.97 14.91 0.43
C THR A 169 6.32 15.02 -1.06
N LEU A 170 5.94 14.00 -1.83
CA LEU A 170 6.07 13.93 -3.27
C LEU A 170 4.78 14.41 -3.91
N HIS A 171 4.87 15.34 -4.86
CA HIS A 171 3.75 15.77 -5.69
C HIS A 171 3.97 15.35 -7.13
N PHE A 172 2.94 14.74 -7.72
CA PHE A 172 2.98 14.15 -9.05
C PHE A 172 2.21 15.01 -10.07
N PRO A 173 2.55 14.94 -11.37
CA PRO A 173 1.78 15.56 -12.43
C PRO A 173 0.27 15.29 -12.33
N SER A 174 -0.55 16.31 -12.65
CA SER A 174 -2.01 16.24 -12.68
C SER A 174 -2.56 15.10 -13.56
N LEU A 175 -1.86 14.76 -14.65
CA LEU A 175 -2.24 13.65 -15.54
C LEU A 175 -2.31 12.30 -14.80
N ILE A 176 -1.43 12.08 -13.82
CA ILE A 176 -1.42 10.84 -13.01
C ILE A 176 -2.70 10.70 -12.19
N GLN A 177 -3.32 11.81 -11.78
CA GLN A 177 -4.62 11.76 -11.11
C GLN A 177 -5.64 11.01 -11.97
N LYS A 178 -5.74 11.35 -13.26
CA LYS A 178 -6.73 10.73 -14.17
C LYS A 178 -6.49 9.24 -14.31
N ILE A 179 -5.23 8.83 -14.40
CA ILE A 179 -4.83 7.42 -14.45
C ILE A 179 -5.24 6.69 -13.17
N PHE A 180 -5.00 7.31 -12.00
CA PHE A 180 -5.43 6.74 -10.72
C PHE A 180 -6.95 6.58 -10.60
N LEU A 181 -7.73 7.56 -11.08
CA LEU A 181 -9.19 7.43 -11.11
C LEU A 181 -9.65 6.29 -12.02
N LYS A 182 -8.98 6.10 -13.17
CA LYS A 182 -9.29 5.03 -14.13
C LYS A 182 -9.07 3.63 -13.57
N ILE A 183 -8.13 3.45 -12.65
CA ILE A 183 -7.93 2.19 -11.93
C ILE A 183 -8.78 2.07 -10.65
N GLY A 184 -9.75 2.97 -10.45
CA GLY A 184 -10.72 2.89 -9.35
C GLY A 184 -10.31 3.56 -8.03
N LEU A 185 -9.22 4.32 -7.99
CA LEU A 185 -8.88 5.12 -6.80
C LEU A 185 -9.82 6.33 -6.66
N LYS A 186 -10.12 6.71 -5.42
CA LYS A 186 -11.07 7.80 -5.11
C LYS A 186 -10.35 9.08 -4.70
N LYS A 187 -10.92 10.23 -5.10
CA LYS A 187 -10.51 11.56 -4.59
C LYS A 187 -11.01 11.78 -3.17
N GLY A 188 -10.36 12.68 -2.45
CA GLY A 188 -10.81 13.20 -1.15
C GLY A 188 -10.13 12.54 0.05
N LYS A 189 -10.58 12.94 1.25
CA LYS A 189 -10.04 12.42 2.52
C LYS A 189 -10.54 10.99 2.73
N LYS A 190 -9.62 10.03 2.85
CA LYS A 190 -9.92 8.59 3.00
C LYS A 190 -10.86 8.26 4.16
N ILE A 191 -10.71 8.97 5.28
CA ILE A 191 -11.59 8.81 6.44
C ILE A 191 -13.05 9.12 6.12
N ILE A 192 -13.30 10.04 5.16
CA ILE A 192 -14.64 10.45 4.73
C ILE A 192 -15.14 9.53 3.62
N THR A 193 -14.29 9.25 2.63
CA THR A 193 -14.69 8.52 1.42
C THR A 193 -14.66 7.00 1.58
N ASN A 194 -14.05 6.50 2.65
CA ASN A 194 -13.91 5.10 3.00
C ASN A 194 -13.60 4.21 1.77
N PRO A 195 -12.49 4.49 1.04
CA PRO A 195 -12.23 3.84 -0.24
C PRO A 195 -11.96 2.35 -0.06
N SER A 196 -12.41 1.56 -1.04
CA SER A 196 -12.05 0.15 -1.20
C SER A 196 -10.79 0.02 -2.06
N ILE A 197 -10.14 -1.14 -1.97
CA ILE A 197 -9.04 -1.52 -2.86
C ILE A 197 -9.61 -1.83 -4.25
N PRO A 198 -8.95 -1.39 -5.35
CA PRO A 198 -9.38 -1.74 -6.70
C PRO A 198 -9.56 -3.26 -6.93
N PRO A 199 -10.68 -3.71 -7.54
CA PRO A 199 -11.00 -5.15 -7.67
C PRO A 199 -9.93 -6.01 -8.35
N PHE A 200 -9.17 -5.45 -9.31
CA PHE A 200 -8.15 -6.20 -10.03
C PHE A 200 -7.04 -6.74 -9.12
N ILE A 201 -6.78 -6.08 -7.98
CA ILE A 201 -5.74 -6.45 -7.00
C ILE A 201 -6.02 -7.83 -6.39
N PHE A 202 -7.29 -8.17 -6.17
CA PHE A 202 -7.70 -9.43 -5.55
C PHE A 202 -7.45 -10.65 -6.46
N ASN A 203 -7.36 -10.42 -7.77
CA ASN A 203 -7.17 -11.47 -8.78
C ASN A 203 -5.70 -11.65 -9.19
N LEU A 204 -4.77 -10.88 -8.60
CA LEU A 204 -3.35 -10.99 -8.92
C LEU A 204 -2.71 -12.25 -8.29
N SER A 205 -1.53 -12.59 -8.80
CA SER A 205 -0.68 -13.65 -8.25
C SER A 205 -0.24 -13.36 -6.82
N LYS A 206 0.16 -14.41 -6.09
CA LYS A 206 0.58 -14.30 -4.68
C LYS A 206 1.67 -13.26 -4.48
N ASP A 207 2.69 -13.23 -5.33
CA ASP A 207 3.81 -12.30 -5.21
C ASP A 207 3.37 -10.83 -5.32
N ARG A 208 2.40 -10.54 -6.20
CA ARG A 208 1.84 -9.18 -6.33
C ARG A 208 0.99 -8.81 -5.12
N LYS A 209 0.24 -9.75 -4.56
CA LYS A 209 -0.49 -9.55 -3.30
C LYS A 209 0.46 -9.31 -2.12
N TYR A 210 1.58 -10.05 -2.04
CA TYR A 210 2.61 -9.79 -1.03
C TYR A 210 3.28 -8.43 -1.23
N ALA A 211 3.52 -8.00 -2.47
CA ALA A 211 4.04 -6.65 -2.74
C ALA A 211 3.07 -5.56 -2.27
N PHE A 212 1.76 -5.72 -2.53
CA PHE A 212 0.72 -4.83 -2.03
C PHE A 212 0.72 -4.76 -0.49
N VAL A 213 0.67 -5.92 0.18
CA VAL A 213 0.68 -6.02 1.64
C VAL A 213 1.98 -5.46 2.24
N SER A 214 3.14 -5.71 1.61
CA SER A 214 4.43 -5.20 2.08
C SER A 214 4.43 -3.68 2.16
N GLN A 215 4.01 -3.00 1.09
CA GLN A 215 3.94 -1.55 1.07
C GLN A 215 2.93 -1.02 2.09
N PHE A 216 1.77 -1.65 2.23
CA PHE A 216 0.78 -1.22 3.22
C PHE A 216 1.27 -1.41 4.67
N ILE A 217 2.06 -2.45 4.94
CA ILE A 217 2.72 -2.64 6.25
C ILE A 217 3.82 -1.57 6.45
N ASP A 218 4.56 -1.19 5.42
CA ASP A 218 5.56 -0.12 5.51
C ASP A 218 4.92 1.25 5.79
N ASP A 219 3.76 1.55 5.21
CA ASP A 219 3.05 2.80 5.44
C ASP A 219 2.30 2.78 6.79
N GLU A 220 1.34 1.85 6.95
CA GLU A 220 0.35 1.86 8.05
C GLU A 220 0.55 0.75 9.10
N GLY A 221 1.55 -0.09 8.89
CA GLY A 221 1.83 -1.27 9.71
C GLY A 221 2.81 -1.05 10.85
N SER A 222 2.77 -1.95 11.82
CA SER A 222 3.75 -2.06 12.90
C SER A 222 4.08 -3.53 13.17
N VAL A 223 5.34 -3.79 13.54
CA VAL A 223 5.81 -5.10 13.97
C VAL A 223 6.07 -5.04 15.47
N ASN A 224 5.30 -5.79 16.26
CA ASN A 224 5.42 -5.82 17.72
C ASN A 224 6.07 -7.13 18.17
N LYS A 225 7.34 -7.04 18.61
CA LYS A 225 8.14 -8.18 19.07
C LYS A 225 7.67 -8.74 20.41
N ILE A 226 7.18 -7.87 21.31
CA ILE A 226 6.78 -8.25 22.67
C ILE A 226 5.43 -8.98 22.62
N ALA A 227 4.45 -8.36 21.97
CA ALA A 227 3.10 -8.91 21.80
C ALA A 227 3.00 -9.90 20.62
N LYS A 228 4.12 -10.16 19.94
CA LYS A 228 4.32 -11.15 18.87
C LYS A 228 3.28 -11.07 17.75
N HIS A 229 3.12 -9.89 17.16
CA HIS A 229 2.20 -9.71 16.03
C HIS A 229 2.65 -8.62 15.06
N ILE A 230 2.08 -8.67 13.85
CA ILE A 230 2.02 -7.54 12.94
C ILE A 230 0.64 -6.91 13.09
N SER A 231 0.55 -5.58 13.05
CA SER A 231 -0.74 -4.90 12.96
C SER A 231 -0.76 -3.78 11.94
N ILE A 232 -1.90 -3.62 11.26
CA ILE A 232 -2.17 -2.54 10.28
C ILE A 232 -3.36 -1.75 10.80
N THR A 233 -3.25 -0.42 10.79
CA THR A 233 -4.24 0.46 11.40
C THR A 233 -4.87 1.39 10.36
N ALA A 234 -6.16 1.72 10.49
CA ALA A 234 -6.79 2.77 9.70
C ALA A 234 -7.95 3.41 10.47
N GLY A 235 -8.18 4.69 10.22
CA GLY A 235 -9.32 5.43 10.76
C GLY A 235 -10.52 5.45 9.82
N THR A 236 -11.73 5.50 10.39
CA THR A 236 -12.97 5.77 9.63
C THR A 236 -13.97 6.56 10.49
N LEU A 237 -14.92 7.24 9.85
CA LEU A 237 -16.01 7.90 10.56
C LEU A 237 -16.93 6.88 11.24
N LYS A 238 -17.52 7.27 12.37
CA LYS A 238 -18.35 6.41 13.24
C LYS A 238 -19.54 5.73 12.55
N HIS A 239 -20.10 6.35 11.51
CA HIS A 239 -21.24 5.78 10.77
C HIS A 239 -20.82 4.63 9.84
N TYR A 240 -19.52 4.45 9.56
CA TYR A 240 -19.05 3.28 8.85
C TYR A 240 -18.80 2.13 9.83
N LYS A 241 -19.25 0.92 9.45
CA LYS A 241 -19.02 -0.30 10.24
C LYS A 241 -17.54 -0.62 10.43
N HIS A 242 -16.71 -0.38 9.42
CA HIS A 242 -15.26 -0.53 9.44
C HIS A 242 -14.63 0.20 8.23
N PRO A 243 -13.31 0.45 8.20
CA PRO A 243 -12.62 0.93 7.02
C PRO A 243 -12.62 -0.17 5.93
N ASN A 244 -13.10 0.16 4.73
CA ASN A 244 -13.17 -0.78 3.61
C ASN A 244 -11.77 -1.28 3.24
N VAL A 245 -10.77 -0.38 3.21
CA VAL A 245 -9.38 -0.75 2.95
C VAL A 245 -8.85 -1.83 3.89
N LEU A 246 -9.19 -1.81 5.19
CA LEU A 246 -8.76 -2.86 6.11
C LEU A 246 -9.52 -4.17 5.87
N LYS A 247 -10.81 -4.10 5.58
CA LYS A 247 -11.57 -5.30 5.25
C LYS A 247 -11.03 -5.98 3.99
N ASP A 248 -10.66 -5.18 3.01
CA ASP A 248 -10.07 -5.63 1.75
C ASP A 248 -8.66 -6.22 1.96
N ILE A 249 -7.81 -5.59 2.78
CA ILE A 249 -6.50 -6.15 3.17
C ILE A 249 -6.68 -7.49 3.89
N GLN A 250 -7.66 -7.60 4.80
CA GLN A 250 -7.99 -8.86 5.45
C GLN A 250 -8.36 -9.93 4.41
N ASN A 251 -9.20 -9.60 3.42
CA ASN A 251 -9.56 -10.54 2.35
C ASN A 251 -8.35 -10.96 1.50
N ILE A 252 -7.43 -10.04 1.20
CA ILE A 252 -6.18 -10.36 0.51
C ILE A 252 -5.33 -11.33 1.34
N LEU A 253 -5.14 -11.06 2.63
CA LEU A 253 -4.39 -11.92 3.55
C LEU A 253 -5.03 -13.31 3.68
N LEU A 254 -6.36 -13.39 3.79
CA LEU A 254 -7.08 -14.67 3.80
C LEU A 254 -6.87 -15.46 2.50
N SER A 255 -6.85 -14.78 1.34
CA SER A 255 -6.54 -15.43 0.05
C SER A 255 -5.10 -15.97 -0.03
N LEU A 256 -4.20 -15.44 0.81
CA LEU A 256 -2.82 -15.93 1.01
C LEU A 256 -2.73 -17.00 2.11
N LYS A 257 -3.87 -17.46 2.63
CA LYS A 257 -3.98 -18.39 3.78
C LYS A 257 -3.37 -17.82 5.07
N ILE A 258 -3.48 -16.51 5.26
CA ILE A 258 -3.02 -15.80 6.45
C ILE A 258 -4.23 -15.34 7.25
N ASP A 259 -4.46 -16.00 8.38
CA ASP A 259 -5.54 -15.65 9.29
C ASP A 259 -5.27 -14.31 9.99
N THR A 260 -6.33 -13.53 10.17
CA THR A 260 -6.26 -12.21 10.78
C THR A 260 -7.48 -11.91 11.63
N SER A 261 -7.32 -11.04 12.62
CA SER A 261 -8.43 -10.44 13.37
C SER A 261 -8.58 -8.96 13.01
N LEU A 262 -9.80 -8.52 12.71
CA LEU A 262 -10.15 -7.11 12.49
C LEU A 262 -11.04 -6.63 13.64
N TYR A 263 -10.62 -5.58 14.34
CA TYR A 263 -11.36 -5.06 15.50
C TYR A 263 -11.13 -3.55 15.70
N ASN A 264 -12.06 -2.92 16.42
CA ASN A 264 -11.99 -1.51 16.79
C ASN A 264 -11.10 -1.35 18.04
N THR A 265 -10.14 -0.42 18.02
CA THR A 265 -9.24 -0.14 19.14
C THR A 265 -9.67 1.05 20.00
N GLY A 266 -10.73 1.75 19.61
CA GLY A 266 -11.31 2.85 20.39
C GLY A 266 -11.63 4.10 19.57
N ASN A 267 -12.09 5.11 20.28
CA ASN A 267 -12.49 6.39 19.73
C ASN A 267 -11.30 7.33 19.66
N LYS A 268 -11.19 8.09 18.56
CA LYS A 268 -10.29 9.24 18.49
C LYS A 268 -11.11 10.47 18.15
N PRO A 269 -11.12 11.52 19.01
CA PRO A 269 -11.67 12.79 18.59
C PRO A 269 -10.81 13.30 17.42
N ASN A 270 -11.44 13.50 16.27
CA ASN A 270 -10.75 14.17 15.17
C ASN A 270 -10.65 15.66 15.44
N PHE A 271 -9.64 16.30 14.85
CA PHE A 271 -9.47 17.75 14.84
C PHE A 271 -10.70 18.52 14.32
N THR A 272 -11.61 17.87 13.59
CA THR A 272 -12.84 18.47 13.08
C THR A 272 -14.06 18.27 14.00
N GLY A 273 -13.87 17.76 15.23
CA GLY A 273 -14.95 17.47 16.18
C GLY A 273 -15.84 16.28 15.82
N LYS A 274 -15.59 15.60 14.70
CA LYS A 274 -16.35 14.40 14.29
C LYS A 274 -15.75 13.15 14.93
N ASP A 275 -16.58 12.37 15.61
CA ASP A 275 -16.19 11.06 16.13
C ASP A 275 -15.63 10.17 15.02
N SER A 276 -14.45 9.62 15.26
CA SER A 276 -13.88 8.57 14.43
C SER A 276 -13.45 7.37 15.25
N PHE A 277 -13.48 6.22 14.60
CA PHE A 277 -12.96 4.98 15.14
C PHE A 277 -11.63 4.64 14.49
N ILE A 278 -10.74 4.07 15.31
CA ILE A 278 -9.51 3.46 14.83
C ILE A 278 -9.74 1.96 14.79
N TRP A 279 -9.49 1.36 13.64
CA TRP A 279 -9.58 -0.07 13.42
C TRP A 279 -8.21 -0.66 13.18
N LYS A 280 -8.04 -1.91 13.60
CA LYS A 280 -6.78 -2.64 13.49
C LYS A 280 -7.01 -4.03 12.92
N ILE A 281 -6.21 -4.41 11.93
CA ILE A 281 -5.95 -5.80 11.56
C ILE A 281 -4.75 -6.27 12.38
N GLN A 282 -4.84 -7.46 12.98
CA GLN A 282 -3.74 -8.09 13.67
C GLN A 282 -3.47 -9.50 13.13
N ILE A 283 -2.18 -9.83 13.02
CA ILE A 283 -1.66 -11.12 12.55
C ILE A 283 -0.75 -11.66 13.65
N ASN A 284 -1.16 -12.73 14.33
CA ASN A 284 -0.54 -13.20 15.59
C ASN A 284 -0.18 -14.70 15.60
N GLY A 285 -0.31 -15.41 14.47
CA GLY A 285 0.08 -16.81 14.37
C GLY A 285 1.53 -17.01 13.91
N GLN A 286 2.28 -17.87 14.57
CA GLN A 286 3.70 -18.14 14.25
C GLN A 286 3.89 -18.57 12.80
N PHE A 287 3.06 -19.50 12.31
CA PHE A 287 3.15 -19.98 10.92
C PHE A 287 2.89 -18.84 9.93
N GLN A 288 1.85 -18.05 10.17
CA GLN A 288 1.48 -16.89 9.36
C GLN A 288 2.59 -15.82 9.37
N LEU A 289 3.19 -15.55 10.53
CA LEU A 289 4.30 -14.60 10.67
C LEU A 289 5.57 -15.08 9.96
N LYS A 290 5.88 -16.37 10.04
CA LYS A 290 6.99 -16.97 9.28
C LYS A 290 6.74 -16.87 7.77
N GLN A 291 5.54 -17.26 7.32
CA GLN A 291 5.14 -17.12 5.92
C GLN A 291 5.24 -15.66 5.44
N LEU A 292 4.85 -14.68 6.26
CA LEU A 292 5.03 -13.27 5.94
C LEU A 292 6.51 -12.88 5.89
N ALA A 293 7.33 -13.29 6.84
CA ALA A 293 8.76 -12.97 6.83
C ALA A 293 9.48 -13.51 5.59
N ASP A 294 9.08 -14.68 5.11
CA ASP A 294 9.68 -15.32 3.94
C ASP A 294 9.26 -14.65 2.60
N ASN A 295 8.10 -13.97 2.57
CA ASN A 295 7.51 -13.46 1.32
C ASN A 295 7.40 -11.92 1.24
N LEU A 296 7.43 -11.21 2.37
CA LEU A 296 7.33 -9.75 2.38
C LEU A 296 8.66 -9.10 2.00
N ASN A 297 8.58 -8.04 1.19
CA ASN A 297 9.73 -7.19 0.85
C ASN A 297 9.58 -5.81 1.48
N LEU A 298 9.69 -5.75 2.81
CA LEU A 298 9.58 -4.50 3.58
C LEU A 298 10.78 -3.59 3.31
N ARG A 299 10.54 -2.36 2.88
CA ARG A 299 11.56 -1.35 2.57
C ARG A 299 12.07 -0.64 3.82
N ILE A 300 11.25 -0.54 4.87
CA ILE A 300 11.71 0.02 6.14
C ILE A 300 12.60 -1.01 6.86
N ASN A 301 13.91 -0.74 6.88
CA ASN A 301 14.92 -1.63 7.47
C ASN A 301 14.60 -2.03 8.91
N LYS A 302 14.08 -1.09 9.72
CA LYS A 302 13.66 -1.37 11.10
C LYS A 302 12.55 -2.42 11.15
N LYS A 303 11.48 -2.26 10.37
CA LYS A 303 10.36 -3.22 10.32
C LYS A 303 10.81 -4.59 9.83
N ARG A 304 11.69 -4.63 8.82
CA ARG A 304 12.30 -5.88 8.32
C ARG A 304 13.10 -6.61 9.42
N LYS A 305 13.98 -5.89 10.11
CA LYS A 305 14.78 -6.44 11.23
C LYS A 305 13.86 -6.91 12.37
N ASP A 306 12.87 -6.11 12.73
CA ASP A 306 11.92 -6.47 13.79
C ASP A 306 11.08 -7.70 13.44
N LEU A 307 10.70 -7.88 12.18
CA LEU A 307 9.99 -9.07 11.71
C LEU A 307 10.86 -10.31 11.77
N LYS A 308 12.13 -10.21 11.35
CA LYS A 308 13.10 -11.30 11.47
C LYS A 308 13.28 -11.73 12.92
N LEU A 309 13.56 -10.78 13.81
CA LEU A 309 13.71 -11.05 15.25
C LEU A 309 12.43 -11.64 15.87
N LEU A 310 11.26 -11.16 15.44
CA LEU A 310 9.98 -11.71 15.88
C LEU A 310 9.85 -13.19 15.50
N VAL A 311 10.14 -13.55 14.24
CA VAL A 311 10.05 -14.94 13.78
C VAL A 311 11.06 -15.85 14.48
N GLU A 312 12.29 -15.38 14.66
CA GLU A 312 13.36 -16.10 15.38
C GLU A 312 13.06 -16.29 16.87
N SER A 313 12.26 -15.39 17.46
CA SER A 313 11.87 -15.49 18.88
C SER A 313 10.92 -16.64 19.19
N PHE A 314 10.27 -17.23 18.16
CA PHE A 314 9.42 -18.40 18.37
C PHE A 314 10.27 -19.64 18.56
N LYS A 315 10.38 -20.09 19.80
CA LYS A 315 10.91 -21.42 20.13
C LYS A 315 9.95 -22.46 19.55
N LEU A 316 10.48 -23.45 18.82
CA LEU A 316 9.79 -24.48 18.01
C LEU A 316 8.68 -25.33 18.69
N ARG A 317 8.20 -24.99 19.88
CA ARG A 317 7.22 -25.79 20.61
C ARG A 317 5.80 -25.52 20.12
N VAL A 318 5.49 -25.99 18.91
CA VAL A 318 4.11 -26.38 18.60
C VAL A 318 3.82 -27.62 19.44
N PHE A 319 3.27 -27.43 20.63
CA PHE A 319 2.86 -28.56 21.44
C PHE A 319 1.82 -29.36 20.66
N ARG A 320 2.11 -30.65 20.37
CA ARG A 320 1.08 -31.56 19.90
C ARG A 320 -0.04 -31.55 20.93
N ARG A 321 -1.30 -31.50 20.48
CA ARG A 321 -2.48 -31.36 21.36
C ARG A 321 -2.48 -32.33 22.56
N LYS A 322 -1.94 -33.54 22.36
CA LYS A 322 -1.81 -34.59 23.39
C LYS A 322 -0.68 -34.34 24.42
N GLU A 323 0.35 -33.58 24.07
CA GLU A 323 1.54 -33.35 24.91
C GLU A 323 1.54 -31.98 25.60
N TYR A 324 0.58 -31.12 25.24
CA TYR A 324 0.46 -29.76 25.76
C TYR A 324 0.46 -29.70 27.29
N LEU A 325 -0.38 -30.49 27.96
CA LEU A 325 -0.46 -30.46 29.43
C LEU A 325 0.88 -30.83 30.07
N LYS A 326 1.42 -32.01 29.74
CA LYS A 326 2.70 -32.50 30.27
C LYS A 326 3.83 -31.50 30.06
N THR A 327 3.89 -30.89 28.88
CA THR A 327 5.01 -29.99 28.58
C THR A 327 4.91 -28.66 29.30
N TYR A 328 3.70 -28.11 29.48
CA TYR A 328 3.51 -26.92 30.31
C TYR A 328 3.82 -27.19 31.77
N LEU A 329 3.34 -28.31 32.33
CA LEU A 329 3.64 -28.66 33.72
C LEU A 329 5.15 -28.84 33.94
N ASN A 330 5.85 -29.52 33.03
CA ASN A 330 7.32 -29.67 33.11
C ASN A 330 8.05 -28.32 33.04
N LEU A 331 7.61 -27.41 32.17
CA LEU A 331 8.18 -26.07 32.08
C LEU A 331 7.92 -25.25 33.35
N MET A 332 6.68 -25.26 33.85
CA MET A 332 6.27 -24.59 35.09
C MET A 332 7.09 -25.10 36.27
N LYS A 333 7.28 -26.42 36.37
CA LYS A 333 8.07 -27.07 37.43
C LYS A 333 9.51 -26.57 37.41
N LYS A 334 10.14 -26.59 36.23
CA LYS A 334 11.52 -26.08 36.07
C LYS A 334 11.65 -24.61 36.48
N ILE A 335 10.70 -23.75 36.09
CA ILE A 335 10.74 -22.32 36.45
C ILE A 335 10.50 -22.13 37.96
N GLN A 336 9.59 -22.92 38.54
CA GLN A 336 9.31 -22.87 39.97
C GLN A 336 10.48 -23.37 40.81
N GLU A 337 11.19 -24.41 40.38
CA GLU A 337 12.40 -24.90 41.04
C GLU A 337 13.49 -23.82 41.09
N ASP A 338 13.57 -22.99 40.04
CA ASP A 338 14.54 -21.88 39.94
C ASP A 338 14.13 -20.63 40.72
N LYS A 339 12.85 -20.21 40.63
CA LYS A 339 12.38 -18.91 41.14
C LYS A 339 11.45 -18.99 42.36
N GLY A 340 11.03 -20.20 42.75
CA GLY A 340 9.95 -20.45 43.71
C GLY A 340 8.53 -20.21 43.17
N TYR A 341 8.38 -19.62 41.98
CA TYR A 341 7.10 -19.34 41.32
C TYR A 341 7.29 -19.16 39.81
N PHE A 342 6.19 -19.09 39.06
CA PHE A 342 6.21 -18.68 37.66
C PHE A 342 5.09 -17.69 37.35
N THR A 343 5.27 -16.95 36.27
CA THR A 343 4.33 -15.96 35.74
C THR A 343 4.01 -16.24 34.28
N SER A 344 3.00 -15.56 33.71
CA SER A 344 2.72 -15.67 32.27
C SER A 344 3.87 -15.16 31.38
N LEU A 345 4.74 -14.29 31.89
CA LEU A 345 5.94 -13.86 31.16
C LEU A 345 6.97 -14.99 31.09
N ASP A 346 7.27 -15.64 32.21
CA ASP A 346 8.23 -16.76 32.23
C ASP A 346 7.78 -17.88 31.29
N ILE A 347 6.48 -18.18 31.30
CA ILE A 347 5.90 -19.18 30.40
C ILE A 347 5.99 -18.72 28.94
N SER A 348 5.75 -17.44 28.65
CA SER A 348 5.93 -16.88 27.30
C SER A 348 7.38 -16.95 26.82
N GLU A 349 8.35 -16.70 27.69
CA GLU A 349 9.78 -16.81 27.41
C GLU A 349 10.21 -18.27 27.19
N GLY A 350 9.69 -19.20 28.00
CA GLY A 350 10.00 -20.62 27.91
C GLY A 350 9.36 -21.31 26.69
N THR A 351 8.14 -20.91 26.34
CA THR A 351 7.39 -21.50 25.22
C THR A 351 7.58 -20.77 23.90
N GLY A 352 7.97 -19.50 23.92
CA GLY A 352 7.94 -18.65 22.75
C GLY A 352 6.54 -18.17 22.36
N MET A 353 5.49 -18.44 23.16
CA MET A 353 4.13 -17.97 22.87
C MET A 353 3.90 -16.50 23.26
N ALA A 354 2.77 -15.92 22.85
CA ALA A 354 2.38 -14.58 23.30
C ALA A 354 1.95 -14.61 24.79
N ILE A 355 2.32 -13.57 25.54
CA ILE A 355 2.07 -13.46 26.98
C ILE A 355 0.58 -13.62 27.32
N GLY A 356 -0.32 -13.00 26.55
CA GLY A 356 -1.77 -13.13 26.76
C GLY A 356 -2.29 -14.57 26.60
N SER A 357 -1.72 -15.35 25.68
CA SER A 357 -2.06 -16.77 25.53
C SER A 357 -1.57 -17.61 26.70
N CYS A 358 -0.36 -17.30 27.21
CA CYS A 358 0.18 -17.94 28.40
C CYS A 358 -0.66 -17.62 29.63
N ARG A 359 -1.13 -16.38 29.78
CA ARG A 359 -2.07 -15.98 30.82
C ARG A 359 -3.37 -16.79 30.77
N ASN A 360 -3.99 -16.91 29.60
CA ASN A 360 -5.22 -17.72 29.46
C ASN A 360 -4.97 -19.20 29.75
N THR A 361 -3.78 -19.70 29.45
CA THR A 361 -3.36 -21.06 29.84
C THR A 361 -3.31 -21.21 31.35
N LEU A 362 -2.71 -20.25 32.05
CA LEU A 362 -2.63 -20.24 33.52
C LEU A 362 -4.02 -20.15 34.16
N ILE A 363 -4.93 -19.35 33.61
CA ILE A 363 -6.33 -19.29 34.08
C ILE A 363 -6.97 -20.68 34.02
N ARG A 364 -6.87 -21.37 32.87
CA ARG A 364 -7.41 -22.73 32.71
C ARG A 364 -6.74 -23.76 33.62
N PHE A 365 -5.43 -23.63 33.86
CA PHE A 365 -4.70 -24.56 34.73
C PHE A 365 -5.09 -24.34 36.19
N LYS A 366 -5.35 -23.09 36.58
CA LYS A 366 -5.88 -22.74 37.91
C LYS A 366 -7.30 -23.28 38.09
N GLU A 367 -8.18 -23.11 37.11
CA GLU A 367 -9.55 -23.65 37.13
C GLU A 367 -9.58 -25.18 37.27
N LYS A 368 -8.55 -25.87 36.76
CA LYS A 368 -8.38 -27.33 36.87
C LYS A 368 -7.55 -27.76 38.08
N GLU A 369 -7.23 -26.83 38.98
CA GLU A 369 -6.42 -27.05 40.17
C GLU A 369 -4.99 -27.60 39.95
N PHE A 370 -4.43 -27.47 38.75
CA PHE A 370 -3.02 -27.85 38.52
C PHE A 370 -2.04 -26.85 39.15
N ILE A 371 -2.48 -25.62 39.37
CA ILE A 371 -1.65 -24.53 39.91
C ILE A 371 -2.44 -23.70 40.93
N ILE A 372 -1.73 -23.08 41.86
CA ILE A 372 -2.26 -22.16 42.87
C ILE A 372 -1.70 -20.77 42.59
N CYS A 373 -2.54 -19.74 42.68
CA CYS A 373 -2.11 -18.35 42.57
C CYS A 373 -1.71 -17.84 43.96
N ILE A 374 -0.43 -17.54 44.16
CA ILE A 374 0.12 -17.08 45.44
C ILE A 374 0.19 -15.55 45.54
N LYS A 375 0.11 -14.85 44.40
CA LYS A 375 -0.02 -13.39 44.35
C LYS A 375 -0.88 -13.01 43.16
N SER A 376 -2.06 -12.45 43.44
CA SER A 376 -2.94 -11.92 42.41
C SER A 376 -2.27 -10.73 41.69
N PRO A 377 -2.52 -10.56 40.39
CA PRO A 377 -2.11 -9.34 39.69
C PRO A 377 -2.78 -8.13 40.35
N THR A 378 -2.02 -7.08 40.63
CA THR A 378 -2.59 -5.82 41.12
C THR A 378 -3.30 -5.12 39.96
N SER A 379 -4.56 -4.74 40.17
CA SER A 379 -5.36 -4.08 39.15
C SER A 379 -4.79 -2.69 38.86
N GLY A 380 -4.25 -2.47 37.66
CA GLY A 380 -3.90 -1.11 37.24
C GLY A 380 -2.93 -1.04 36.07
N ASN A 381 -1.97 -1.98 35.98
CA ASN A 381 -1.02 -2.02 34.88
C ASN A 381 -0.84 -3.44 34.36
N PHE A 382 -1.00 -3.60 33.04
CA PHE A 382 -0.87 -4.85 32.28
C PHE A 382 0.52 -5.52 32.34
N HIS A 383 1.39 -5.07 33.24
CA HIS A 383 2.78 -5.48 33.38
C HIS A 383 3.06 -6.30 34.65
N GLU A 384 2.16 -6.31 35.64
CA GLU A 384 2.31 -7.20 36.79
C GLU A 384 1.57 -8.52 36.55
N TYR A 385 2.36 -9.56 36.30
CA TYR A 385 1.85 -10.91 36.12
C TYR A 385 1.58 -11.55 37.48
N GLY A 386 0.42 -12.20 37.64
CA GLY A 386 0.15 -13.03 38.81
C GLY A 386 1.27 -14.07 39.01
N LYS A 387 1.59 -14.37 40.27
CA LYS A 387 2.56 -15.41 40.62
C LYS A 387 1.82 -16.70 40.93
N TYR A 388 2.29 -17.80 40.35
CA TYR A 388 1.68 -19.11 40.46
C TYR A 388 2.72 -20.15 40.89
N ILE A 389 2.24 -21.20 41.56
CA ILE A 389 2.99 -22.42 41.85
C ILE A 389 2.17 -23.62 41.38
N LEU A 390 2.83 -24.70 40.99
CA LEU A 390 2.22 -26.01 40.79
C LEU A 390 1.75 -26.55 42.15
N LYS A 391 0.57 -27.18 42.12
CA LYS A 391 0.01 -27.89 43.27
C LYS A 391 0.70 -29.23 43.47
#